data_AF-C0ZKA2-F1
#
_entry.id   AF-C0ZKA2-F1
#
_cell.length_a   1.000
_cell.length_b   1.000
_cell.length_c   1.000
_cell.angle_alpha   90.00
_cell.angle_beta   90.00
_cell.angle_gamma   90.00
#
_symmetry.space_group_name_H-M   'P 1'
#
loop_
_entity.id
_entity.type
_entity.pdbx_description
1 polymer ?
#
loop_
_entity_poly.entity_id
_entity_poly.type
_entity_poly.pdbx_seq_one_letter_code
_entity_poly.pdbx_strand_id
1 'polypeptide(L)'
;MKVVNTPQVQAQIERNKRFLERTELYNYPAYVNGQYYYHVAYWKWGKKDAVGYLVLRPDGEVVRRHEAEPVVKLFLVHAHAGRKIKNNLAMDKEKPIEMYEQKYEYLRALLPSYQDKMDTVLRQDAEKLIDVCKTMMESRDQLRAIYTRGMDLLNQFFARNYVIAGEETALRDVLFESDYILYDRIRKQVLIKDSVDRLYQLFQSNRVELDRVQEQKRKKLSDLLSVYKDKTLRNIADESVKGFETHTTGKHESFHSVEQLREAHEKLNMTILENGLMDKLRNP
;
A
#
# COMPACT_ATOMS: atom_id res chain seq x y z
N MET A 1 30.64 2.67 0.82
CA MET A 1 31.04 3.20 2.15
C MET A 1 30.30 2.42 3.23
N LYS A 2 30.96 2.02 4.32
CA LYS A 2 30.32 1.33 5.45
C LYS A 2 30.21 2.30 6.63
N VAL A 3 29.10 2.26 7.37
CA VAL A 3 28.96 3.04 8.60
C VAL A 3 29.88 2.47 9.67
N VAL A 4 30.69 3.32 10.28
CA VAL A 4 31.62 2.97 11.36
C VAL A 4 31.30 3.82 12.58
N ASN A 5 31.02 3.17 13.71
CA ASN A 5 30.82 3.87 14.97
C ASN A 5 32.18 4.20 15.61
N THR A 6 32.79 5.29 15.16
CA THR A 6 34.06 5.78 15.72
C THR A 6 33.83 6.41 17.10
N PRO A 7 34.88 6.56 17.94
CA PRO A 7 34.75 7.26 19.22
C PRO A 7 34.15 8.67 19.08
N GLN A 8 34.47 9.39 18.00
CA GLN A 8 33.94 10.72 17.70
C GLN A 8 32.43 10.67 17.42
N VAL A 9 31.98 9.73 16.59
CA VAL A 9 30.56 9.50 16.29
C VAL A 9 29.81 9.12 17.56
N GLN A 10 30.32 8.16 18.32
CA GLN A 10 29.70 7.71 19.57
C GLN A 10 29.59 8.85 20.60
N ALA A 11 30.62 9.70 20.70
CA ALA A 11 30.61 10.85 21.60
C ALA A 11 29.48 11.84 21.25
N GLN A 12 29.24 12.12 19.96
CA GLN A 12 28.11 12.97 19.56
C GLN A 12 26.76 12.30 19.80
N ILE A 13 26.65 10.98 19.56
CA ILE A 13 25.43 10.23 19.80
C ILE A 13 25.01 10.35 21.27
N GLU A 14 25.93 10.11 22.21
CA GLU A 14 25.66 10.18 23.65
C GLU A 14 25.47 11.63 24.13
N ARG A 15 26.22 12.60 23.60
CA ARG A 15 26.02 14.03 23.92
C ARG A 15 24.60 14.51 23.61
N ASN A 16 24.03 14.02 22.52
CA ASN A 16 22.69 14.41 22.07
C ASN A 16 21.58 13.49 22.60
N LYS A 17 21.90 12.44 23.35
CA LYS A 17 20.94 11.47 23.92
C LYS A 17 20.30 12.03 25.18
N ARG A 18 18.99 11.82 25.36
CA ARG A 18 18.27 12.19 26.59
C ARG A 18 18.03 10.96 27.48
N PHE A 19 17.62 11.22 28.72
CA PHE A 19 17.36 10.18 29.71
C PHE A 19 16.35 9.12 29.21
N LEU A 20 16.69 7.85 29.40
CA LEU A 20 15.93 6.65 28.99
C LEU A 20 15.74 6.48 27.47
N GLU A 21 16.59 7.12 26.66
CA GLU A 21 16.60 6.87 25.23
C GLU A 21 17.57 5.75 24.86
N ARG A 22 17.15 4.92 23.90
CA ARG A 22 18.01 3.99 23.17
C ARG A 22 18.38 4.62 21.83
N THR A 23 19.63 4.51 21.45
CA THR A 23 20.14 5.03 20.17
C THR A 23 20.24 3.92 19.15
N GLU A 24 19.98 4.25 17.90
CA GLU A 24 20.13 3.36 16.76
C GLU A 24 20.88 4.12 15.65
N LEU A 25 22.16 3.79 15.47
CA LEU A 25 22.94 4.21 14.32
C LEU A 25 22.62 3.28 13.15
N TYR A 26 22.08 3.83 12.07
CA TYR A 26 21.72 3.05 10.89
C TYR A 26 22.99 2.47 10.25
N ASN A 27 22.91 1.24 9.76
CA ASN A 27 24.07 0.50 9.23
C ASN A 27 24.46 0.88 7.79
N TYR A 28 23.77 1.84 7.18
CA TYR A 28 24.05 2.40 5.86
C TYR A 28 24.01 3.95 5.93
N PRO A 29 24.89 4.66 5.20
CA PRO A 29 24.86 6.11 5.13
C PRO A 29 23.89 6.61 4.05
N ALA A 30 23.62 7.91 4.06
CA ALA A 30 23.08 8.64 2.90
C ALA A 30 24.20 9.32 2.13
N TYR A 31 24.08 9.42 0.81
CA TYR A 31 24.95 10.20 -0.05
C TYR A 31 24.15 11.33 -0.70
N VAL A 32 24.41 12.56 -0.27
CA VAL A 32 23.68 13.77 -0.68
C VAL A 32 24.70 14.85 -0.99
N ASN A 33 24.54 15.56 -2.12
CA ASN A 33 25.42 16.67 -2.52
C ASN A 33 26.93 16.33 -2.47
N GLY A 34 27.31 15.12 -2.88
CA GLY A 34 28.71 14.71 -2.91
C GLY A 34 29.29 14.21 -1.58
N GLN A 35 28.50 14.23 -0.49
CA GLN A 35 28.96 13.87 0.85
C GLN A 35 28.17 12.71 1.45
N TYR A 36 28.85 11.94 2.31
CA TYR A 36 28.20 10.89 3.09
C TYR A 36 27.72 11.44 4.44
N TYR A 37 26.57 10.94 4.88
CA TYR A 37 25.97 11.29 6.16
C TYR A 37 25.53 10.01 6.90
N TYR A 38 25.73 9.99 8.20
CA TYR A 38 25.22 8.99 9.12
C TYR A 38 23.92 9.48 9.75
N HIS A 39 22.99 8.56 9.97
CA HIS A 39 21.69 8.82 10.57
C HIS A 39 21.52 8.02 11.85
N VAL A 40 21.10 8.73 12.90
CA VAL A 40 20.87 8.17 14.23
C VAL A 40 19.43 8.44 14.62
N ALA A 41 18.70 7.39 15.01
CA ALA A 41 17.39 7.49 15.60
C ALA A 41 17.46 7.31 17.12
N TYR A 42 16.72 8.14 17.85
CA TYR A 42 16.56 8.05 19.30
C TYR A 42 15.17 7.52 19.63
N TRP A 43 15.11 6.45 20.41
CA TRP A 43 13.89 5.74 20.77
C TRP A 43 13.67 5.82 22.27
N LYS A 44 12.41 5.94 22.71
CA LYS A 44 12.05 5.92 24.13
C LYS A 44 11.08 4.78 24.40
N TRP A 45 11.22 4.11 25.54
CA TRP A 45 10.31 3.04 25.96
C TRP A 45 8.85 3.54 25.95
N GLY A 46 7.95 2.71 25.41
CA GLY A 46 6.52 3.03 25.29
C GLY A 46 6.15 4.00 24.16
N LYS A 47 7.11 4.47 23.35
CA LYS A 47 6.83 5.25 22.13
C LYS A 47 6.93 4.35 20.90
N LYS A 48 5.95 4.48 19.99
CA LYS A 48 5.91 3.72 18.73
C LYS A 48 6.86 4.27 17.67
N ASP A 49 7.20 5.56 17.77
CA ASP A 49 8.05 6.27 16.82
C ASP A 49 9.30 6.81 17.51
N ALA A 50 10.33 7.09 16.72
CA ALA A 50 11.52 7.78 17.20
C ALA A 50 11.15 9.16 17.77
N VAL A 51 11.77 9.49 18.89
CA VAL A 51 11.61 10.74 19.63
C VAL A 51 12.68 11.77 19.29
N GLY A 52 13.65 11.40 18.45
CA GLY A 52 14.70 12.30 17.98
C GLY A 52 15.48 11.70 16.82
N TYR A 53 16.08 12.57 16.03
CA TYR A 53 17.00 12.22 14.96
C TYR A 53 18.27 13.07 15.04
N LEU A 54 19.41 12.51 14.67
CA LEU A 54 20.66 13.23 14.52
C LEU A 54 21.34 12.81 13.24
N VAL A 55 21.78 13.79 12.46
CA VAL A 55 22.59 13.58 11.26
C VAL A 55 24.02 14.01 11.53
N LEU A 56 24.97 13.17 11.15
CA LEU A 56 26.41 13.37 11.36
C LEU A 56 27.16 13.13 10.06
N ARG A 57 28.34 13.74 9.88
CA ARG A 57 29.32 13.27 8.90
C ARG A 57 30.10 12.07 9.45
N PRO A 58 30.79 11.29 8.59
CA PRO A 58 31.55 10.10 9.01
C PRO A 58 32.66 10.36 10.03
N ASP A 59 33.18 11.59 10.09
CA ASP A 59 34.18 12.06 11.05
C ASP A 59 33.58 12.40 12.43
N GLY A 60 32.25 12.38 12.57
CA GLY A 60 31.54 12.74 13.78
C GLY A 60 31.14 14.22 13.85
N GLU A 61 31.26 15.01 12.78
CA GLU A 61 30.74 16.38 12.75
C GLU A 61 29.19 16.37 12.75
N VAL A 62 28.57 17.09 13.69
CA VAL A 62 27.13 17.36 13.66
C VAL A 62 26.85 18.47 12.66
N VAL A 63 26.14 18.15 11.60
CA VAL A 63 25.82 19.11 10.53
C VAL A 63 24.67 20.02 10.93
N ARG A 64 24.53 21.16 10.25
CA ARG A 64 23.43 22.11 10.49
C ARG A 64 22.09 21.54 10.02
N ARG A 65 21.00 22.05 10.59
CA ARG A 65 19.63 21.60 10.30
C ARG A 65 19.31 21.53 8.80
N HIS A 66 19.60 22.59 8.04
CA HIS A 66 19.31 22.62 6.59
C HIS A 66 20.04 21.53 5.77
N GLU A 67 21.22 21.07 6.22
CA GLU A 67 21.92 19.92 5.61
C GLU A 67 21.32 18.58 6.07
N ALA A 68 20.85 18.51 7.32
CA ALA A 68 20.29 17.31 7.93
C ALA A 68 18.88 16.97 7.44
N GLU A 69 18.02 17.95 7.19
CA GLU A 69 16.63 17.73 6.77
C GLU A 69 16.47 16.85 5.52
N PRO A 70 17.13 17.11 4.38
CA PRO A 70 17.01 16.25 3.21
C PRO A 70 17.52 14.83 3.47
N VAL A 71 18.56 14.69 4.29
CA VAL A 71 19.11 13.38 4.69
C VAL A 71 18.07 12.57 5.47
N VAL A 72 17.44 13.15 6.49
CA VAL A 72 16.41 12.46 7.29
C VAL A 72 15.20 12.09 6.44
N LYS A 73 14.72 12.99 5.57
CA LYS A 73 13.61 12.70 4.65
C LYS A 73 13.90 11.46 3.80
N LEU A 74 15.11 11.37 3.24
CA LEU A 74 15.54 10.23 2.44
C LEU A 74 15.54 8.93 3.25
N PHE A 75 16.14 8.92 4.45
CA PHE A 75 16.16 7.74 5.32
C PHE A 75 14.76 7.25 5.68
N LEU A 76 13.85 8.16 6.04
CA LEU A 76 12.49 7.81 6.42
C LEU A 76 11.72 7.18 5.26
N VAL A 77 11.89 7.69 4.03
CA VAL A 77 11.27 7.10 2.85
C VAL A 77 11.80 5.69 2.60
N HIS A 78 13.12 5.48 2.65
CA HIS A 78 13.71 4.16 2.47
C HIS A 78 13.25 3.16 3.53
N ALA A 79 13.23 3.56 4.81
CA ALA A 79 12.78 2.71 5.90
C ALA A 79 11.30 2.31 5.74
N HIS A 80 10.44 3.28 5.38
CA HIS A 80 9.03 3.05 5.14
C HIS A 80 8.79 2.16 3.90
N ALA A 81 9.38 2.52 2.76
CA ALA A 81 9.22 1.80 1.51
C ALA A 81 9.76 0.38 1.59
N GLY A 82 10.95 0.19 2.17
CA GLY A 82 11.53 -1.14 2.39
C GLY A 82 10.60 -2.05 3.18
N ARG A 83 9.98 -1.54 4.26
CA ARG A 83 9.00 -2.30 5.05
C ARG A 83 7.73 -2.60 4.25
N LYS A 84 7.16 -1.61 3.57
CA LYS A 84 5.91 -1.75 2.81
C LYS A 84 6.07 -2.72 1.63
N ILE A 85 7.16 -2.62 0.87
CA ILE A 85 7.44 -3.50 -0.25
C ILE A 85 7.66 -4.94 0.24
N LYS A 86 8.55 -5.15 1.21
CA LYS A 86 8.93 -6.50 1.66
C LYS A 86 7.83 -7.23 2.44
N ASN A 87 7.01 -6.51 3.20
CA ASN A 87 6.02 -7.15 4.07
C ASN A 87 4.61 -7.06 3.51
N ASN A 88 4.17 -5.88 3.07
CA ASN A 88 2.78 -5.69 2.66
C ASN A 88 2.59 -6.10 1.19
N LEU A 89 3.30 -5.43 0.28
CA LEU A 89 3.16 -5.69 -1.16
C LEU A 89 3.55 -7.13 -1.54
N ALA A 90 4.55 -7.71 -0.85
CA ALA A 90 4.92 -9.11 -1.01
C ALA A 90 3.75 -10.08 -0.74
N MET A 91 2.89 -9.76 0.24
CA MET A 91 1.67 -10.54 0.52
C MET A 91 0.54 -10.18 -0.45
N ASP A 92 0.33 -8.89 -0.70
CA ASP A 92 -0.80 -8.40 -1.49
C ASP A 92 -0.76 -8.88 -2.95
N LYS A 93 0.43 -9.01 -3.55
CA LYS A 93 0.61 -9.52 -4.92
C LYS A 93 0.25 -11.00 -5.07
N GLU A 94 0.24 -11.76 -3.96
CA GLU A 94 -0.04 -13.20 -3.96
C GLU A 94 -1.40 -13.56 -3.36
N LYS A 95 -2.23 -12.55 -3.04
CA LYS A 95 -3.59 -12.82 -2.57
C LYS A 95 -4.35 -13.71 -3.57
N PRO A 96 -5.06 -14.74 -3.08
CA PRO A 96 -5.79 -15.67 -3.94
C PRO A 96 -6.86 -14.93 -4.74
N ILE A 97 -6.98 -15.26 -6.04
CA ILE A 97 -7.96 -14.68 -6.98
C ILE A 97 -8.90 -15.73 -7.58
N GLU A 98 -8.76 -16.99 -7.18
CA GLU A 98 -9.47 -18.15 -7.75
C GLU A 98 -10.99 -17.98 -7.65
N MET A 99 -11.47 -17.30 -6.59
CA MET A 99 -12.89 -17.00 -6.44
C MET A 99 -13.42 -16.04 -7.52
N TYR A 100 -12.59 -15.14 -8.06
CA TYR A 100 -12.97 -14.22 -9.13
C TYR A 100 -12.87 -14.89 -10.50
N GLU A 101 -11.86 -15.73 -10.71
CA GLU A 101 -11.74 -16.58 -11.91
C GLU A 101 -12.98 -17.48 -12.04
N GLN A 102 -13.35 -18.18 -10.97
CA GLN A 102 -14.53 -19.04 -10.95
C GLN A 102 -15.83 -18.26 -11.16
N LYS A 103 -15.99 -17.09 -10.53
CA LYS A 103 -17.16 -16.22 -10.77
C LYS A 103 -17.25 -15.81 -12.23
N TYR A 104 -16.14 -15.37 -12.81
CA TYR A 104 -16.08 -14.95 -14.20
C TYR A 104 -16.47 -16.10 -15.15
N GLU A 105 -15.86 -17.26 -14.98
CA GLU A 105 -16.14 -18.43 -15.81
C GLU A 105 -17.58 -18.92 -15.69
N TYR A 106 -18.09 -19.07 -14.45
CA TYR A 106 -19.44 -19.57 -14.23
C TYR A 106 -20.50 -18.57 -14.68
N LEU A 107 -20.29 -17.27 -14.44
CA LEU A 107 -21.21 -16.25 -14.90
C LEU A 107 -21.29 -16.27 -16.43
N ARG A 108 -20.15 -16.22 -17.15
CA ARG A 108 -20.15 -16.27 -18.62
C ARG A 108 -20.77 -17.53 -19.19
N ALA A 109 -20.59 -18.68 -18.53
CA ALA A 109 -21.17 -19.94 -18.96
C ALA A 109 -22.69 -20.02 -18.76
N LEU A 110 -23.23 -19.31 -17.75
CA LEU A 110 -24.66 -19.36 -17.39
C LEU A 110 -25.48 -18.26 -18.06
N LEU A 111 -24.90 -17.08 -18.31
CA LEU A 111 -25.62 -15.93 -18.88
C LEU A 111 -26.47 -16.26 -20.12
N PRO A 112 -26.00 -17.05 -21.11
CA PRO A 112 -26.82 -17.39 -22.28
C PRO A 112 -28.14 -18.07 -21.92
N SER A 113 -28.14 -18.98 -20.95
CA SER A 113 -29.34 -19.68 -20.50
C SER A 113 -30.32 -18.76 -19.76
N TYR A 114 -29.84 -17.65 -19.19
CA TYR A 114 -30.65 -16.71 -18.41
C TYR A 114 -31.09 -15.47 -19.19
N GLN A 115 -30.72 -15.34 -20.47
CA GLN A 115 -30.89 -14.12 -21.27
C GLN A 115 -32.34 -13.60 -21.30
N ASP A 116 -33.32 -14.51 -21.38
CA ASP A 116 -34.76 -14.21 -21.42
C ASP A 116 -35.36 -13.88 -20.04
N LYS A 117 -34.62 -14.19 -18.97
CA LYS A 117 -34.99 -13.88 -17.58
C LYS A 117 -34.33 -12.62 -17.05
N MET A 118 -33.41 -12.04 -17.82
CA MET A 118 -32.67 -10.85 -17.45
C MET A 118 -33.29 -9.61 -18.10
N ASP A 119 -33.70 -8.65 -17.28
CA ASP A 119 -33.99 -7.31 -17.74
C ASP A 119 -32.70 -6.51 -18.01
N THR A 120 -32.84 -5.27 -18.46
CA THR A 120 -31.70 -4.38 -18.73
C THR A 120 -30.82 -4.17 -17.50
N VAL A 121 -31.41 -4.11 -16.29
CA VAL A 121 -30.67 -3.87 -15.05
C VAL A 121 -29.81 -5.09 -14.69
N LEU A 122 -30.36 -6.29 -14.76
CA LEU A 122 -29.63 -7.53 -14.50
C LEU A 122 -28.50 -7.76 -15.50
N ARG A 123 -28.69 -7.36 -16.77
CA ARG A 123 -27.61 -7.41 -17.78
C ARG A 123 -26.47 -6.46 -17.41
N GLN A 124 -26.79 -5.24 -17.01
CA GLN A 124 -25.78 -4.27 -16.54
C GLN A 124 -25.08 -4.75 -15.27
N ASP A 125 -25.82 -5.36 -14.35
CA ASP A 125 -25.26 -5.91 -13.11
C ASP A 125 -24.29 -7.07 -13.38
N ALA A 126 -24.61 -7.94 -14.34
CA ALA A 126 -23.71 -9.00 -14.79
C ALA A 126 -22.41 -8.43 -15.39
N GLU A 127 -22.52 -7.41 -16.25
CA GLU A 127 -21.35 -6.73 -16.81
C GLU A 127 -20.48 -6.06 -15.73
N LYS A 128 -21.10 -5.44 -14.72
CA LYS A 128 -20.36 -4.88 -13.57
C LYS A 128 -19.61 -5.96 -12.81
N LEU A 129 -20.24 -7.11 -12.54
CA LEU A 129 -19.55 -8.21 -11.85
C LEU A 129 -18.42 -8.80 -12.71
N ILE A 130 -18.61 -8.89 -14.03
CA ILE A 130 -17.57 -9.30 -14.98
C ILE A 130 -16.38 -8.34 -14.92
N ASP A 131 -16.63 -7.03 -14.94
CA ASP A 131 -15.61 -5.99 -14.84
C ASP A 131 -14.79 -6.14 -13.54
N VAL A 132 -15.47 -6.30 -12.40
CA VAL A 132 -14.78 -6.52 -11.12
C VAL A 132 -13.92 -7.78 -11.14
N CYS A 133 -14.42 -8.88 -11.71
CA CYS A 133 -13.63 -10.10 -11.80
C CYS A 133 -12.38 -9.90 -12.67
N LYS A 134 -12.52 -9.24 -13.84
CA LYS A 134 -11.38 -8.89 -14.71
C LYS A 134 -10.37 -8.01 -13.98
N THR A 135 -10.84 -6.94 -13.33
CA THR A 135 -9.97 -6.04 -12.56
C THR A 135 -9.17 -6.84 -11.53
N MET A 136 -9.77 -7.76 -10.78
CA MET A 136 -9.07 -8.57 -9.78
C MET A 136 -7.98 -9.48 -10.37
N MET A 137 -8.28 -10.11 -11.51
CA MET A 137 -7.33 -10.97 -12.21
C MET A 137 -6.14 -10.14 -12.75
N GLU A 138 -6.43 -9.09 -13.54
CA GLU A 138 -5.41 -8.25 -14.18
C GLU A 138 -4.51 -7.55 -13.17
N SER A 139 -5.10 -7.04 -12.09
CA SER A 139 -4.35 -6.32 -11.06
C SER A 139 -3.38 -7.21 -10.28
N ARG A 140 -3.54 -8.54 -10.29
CA ARG A 140 -2.56 -9.44 -9.63
C ARG A 140 -1.22 -9.37 -10.34
N ASP A 141 -1.26 -9.40 -11.67
CA ASP A 141 -0.04 -9.30 -12.49
C ASP A 141 0.56 -7.90 -12.42
N GLN A 142 -0.28 -6.85 -12.36
CA GLN A 142 0.19 -5.48 -12.11
C GLN A 142 0.93 -5.36 -10.77
N LEU A 143 0.36 -5.88 -9.68
CA LEU A 143 1.02 -5.86 -8.36
C LEU A 143 2.33 -6.66 -8.34
N ARG A 144 2.40 -7.79 -9.06
CA ARG A 144 3.64 -8.56 -9.21
C ARG A 144 4.72 -7.80 -9.97
N ALA A 145 4.35 -7.09 -11.04
CA ALA A 145 5.27 -6.24 -11.79
C ALA A 145 5.78 -5.08 -10.92
N ILE A 146 4.88 -4.40 -10.20
CA ILE A 146 5.22 -3.31 -9.27
C ILE A 146 6.13 -3.82 -8.15
N TYR A 147 5.84 -4.98 -7.58
CA TYR A 147 6.70 -5.61 -6.57
C TYR A 147 8.10 -5.91 -7.10
N THR A 148 8.20 -6.47 -8.31
CA THR A 148 9.49 -6.79 -8.94
C THR A 148 10.31 -5.52 -9.12
N ARG A 149 9.71 -4.46 -9.69
CA ARG A 149 10.36 -3.16 -9.82
C ARG A 149 10.78 -2.56 -8.47
N GLY A 150 9.93 -2.66 -7.45
CA GLY A 150 10.26 -2.23 -6.09
C GLY A 150 11.43 -3.01 -5.48
N MET A 151 11.49 -4.32 -5.70
CA MET A 151 12.60 -5.16 -5.25
C MET A 151 13.89 -4.85 -5.99
N ASP A 152 13.84 -4.54 -7.29
CA ASP A 152 15.02 -4.13 -8.05
C ASP A 152 15.61 -2.83 -7.50
N LEU A 153 14.77 -1.83 -7.17
CA LEU A 153 15.22 -0.61 -6.50
C LEU A 153 15.87 -0.91 -5.14
N LEU A 154 15.26 -1.78 -4.33
CA LEU A 154 15.82 -2.17 -3.04
C LEU A 154 17.14 -2.96 -3.20
N ASN A 155 17.25 -3.81 -4.21
CA ASN A 155 18.45 -4.58 -4.50
C ASN A 155 19.61 -3.69 -4.96
N GLN A 156 19.33 -2.65 -5.77
CA GLN A 156 20.32 -1.64 -6.12
C GLN A 156 20.84 -0.91 -4.87
N PHE A 157 19.93 -0.54 -3.95
CA PHE A 157 20.32 -0.01 -2.65
C PHE A 157 21.17 -1.00 -1.85
N PHE A 158 20.78 -2.27 -1.74
CA PHE A 158 21.54 -3.27 -0.97
C PHE A 158 22.93 -3.54 -1.54
N ALA A 159 23.06 -3.61 -2.87
CA ALA A 159 24.34 -3.81 -3.55
C ALA A 159 25.30 -2.63 -3.28
N ARG A 160 24.75 -1.41 -3.23
CA ARG A 160 25.51 -0.18 -3.04
C ARG A 160 25.76 0.16 -1.55
N ASN A 161 24.86 -0.29 -0.67
CA ASN A 161 24.85 -0.09 0.77
C ASN A 161 24.86 1.38 1.23
N TYR A 162 24.17 2.27 0.51
CA TYR A 162 23.85 3.64 0.93
C TYR A 162 22.67 4.20 0.13
N VAL A 163 21.90 5.10 0.74
CA VAL A 163 20.75 5.77 0.09
C VAL A 163 21.20 7.01 -0.68
N ILE A 164 20.58 7.31 -1.82
CA ILE A 164 20.90 8.51 -2.63
C ILE A 164 19.66 9.36 -2.90
N ALA A 165 19.88 10.66 -3.10
CA ALA A 165 18.81 11.56 -3.55
C ALA A 165 18.20 11.08 -4.88
N GLY A 166 16.87 11.16 -4.99
CA GLY A 166 16.11 10.73 -6.17
C GLY A 166 15.54 9.32 -6.04
N GLU A 167 16.09 8.46 -5.17
CA GLU A 167 15.50 7.16 -4.87
C GLU A 167 14.17 7.29 -4.13
N GLU A 168 13.96 8.39 -3.38
CA GLU A 168 12.72 8.61 -2.66
C GLU A 168 11.50 8.66 -3.61
N THR A 169 11.64 9.26 -4.80
CA THR A 169 10.55 9.40 -5.76
C THR A 169 10.19 8.05 -6.36
N ALA A 170 11.19 7.32 -6.86
CA ALA A 170 10.99 6.00 -7.46
C ALA A 170 10.37 5.00 -6.47
N LEU A 171 10.82 5.02 -5.21
CA LEU A 171 10.25 4.16 -4.16
C LEU A 171 8.83 4.58 -3.78
N ARG A 172 8.53 5.89 -3.72
CA ARG A 172 7.17 6.38 -3.44
C ARG A 172 6.20 6.04 -4.56
N ASP A 173 6.61 6.17 -5.82
CA ASP A 173 5.76 5.82 -6.96
C ASP A 173 5.35 4.36 -6.94
N VAL A 174 6.27 3.45 -6.61
CA VAL A 174 5.96 2.03 -6.38
C VAL A 174 4.87 1.86 -5.32
N LEU A 175 4.95 2.60 -4.20
CA LEU A 175 3.94 2.52 -3.15
C LEU A 175 2.59 3.07 -3.63
N PHE A 176 2.56 4.27 -4.23
CA PHE A 176 1.33 4.92 -4.67
C PHE A 176 0.60 4.13 -5.75
N GLU A 177 1.32 3.57 -6.73
CA GLU A 177 0.72 2.69 -7.73
C GLU A 177 0.09 1.45 -7.07
N SER A 178 0.80 0.82 -6.13
CA SER A 178 0.28 -0.37 -5.44
C SER A 178 -0.92 -0.05 -4.54
N ASP A 179 -0.87 1.05 -3.80
CA ASP A 179 -1.94 1.48 -2.89
C ASP A 179 -3.20 1.85 -3.68
N TYR A 180 -3.06 2.51 -4.84
CA TYR A 180 -4.18 2.81 -5.71
C TYR A 180 -4.86 1.55 -6.26
N ILE A 181 -4.08 0.56 -6.72
CA ILE A 181 -4.64 -0.71 -7.19
C ILE A 181 -5.42 -1.41 -6.07
N LEU A 182 -4.87 -1.44 -4.85
CA LEU A 182 -5.54 -2.04 -3.70
C LEU A 182 -6.83 -1.31 -3.34
N TYR A 183 -6.81 0.02 -3.40
CA TYR A 183 -7.98 0.86 -3.19
C TYR A 183 -9.07 0.62 -4.24
N ASP A 184 -8.73 0.69 -5.54
CA ASP A 184 -9.69 0.51 -6.63
C ASP A 184 -10.38 -0.86 -6.57
N ARG A 185 -9.60 -1.91 -6.27
CA ARG A 185 -10.12 -3.27 -6.02
C ARG A 185 -11.23 -3.27 -4.96
N ILE A 186 -10.96 -2.74 -3.78
CA ILE A 186 -11.93 -2.78 -2.67
C ILE A 186 -13.14 -1.90 -3.00
N ARG A 187 -12.89 -0.73 -3.57
CA ARG A 187 -13.94 0.21 -3.96
C ARG A 187 -14.90 -0.39 -4.99
N LYS A 188 -14.39 -0.99 -6.06
CA LYS A 188 -15.20 -1.69 -7.06
C LYS A 188 -16.08 -2.77 -6.44
N GLN A 189 -15.56 -3.54 -5.47
CA GLN A 189 -16.36 -4.54 -4.76
C GLN A 189 -17.49 -3.94 -3.92
N VAL A 190 -17.21 -2.82 -3.24
CA VAL A 190 -18.23 -2.09 -2.46
C VAL A 190 -19.34 -1.56 -3.36
N LEU A 191 -18.99 -1.01 -4.52
CA LEU A 191 -19.95 -0.40 -5.44
C LEU A 191 -20.91 -1.39 -6.11
N ILE A 192 -20.57 -2.69 -6.15
CA ILE A 192 -21.41 -3.71 -6.81
C ILE A 192 -22.22 -4.58 -5.84
N LYS A 193 -22.28 -4.25 -4.54
CA LYS A 193 -23.00 -5.06 -3.53
C LYS A 193 -24.44 -5.36 -3.92
N ASP A 194 -25.19 -4.34 -4.33
CA ASP A 194 -26.59 -4.50 -4.71
C ASP A 194 -26.75 -5.28 -6.03
N SER A 195 -25.83 -5.07 -6.97
CA SER A 195 -25.76 -5.84 -8.23
C SER A 195 -25.55 -7.33 -7.94
N VAL A 196 -24.64 -7.66 -7.03
CA VAL A 196 -24.38 -9.03 -6.59
C VAL A 196 -25.58 -9.63 -5.89
N ASP A 197 -26.27 -8.88 -5.04
CA ASP A 197 -27.50 -9.34 -4.38
C ASP A 197 -28.60 -9.69 -5.40
N ARG A 198 -28.82 -8.84 -6.41
CA ARG A 198 -29.80 -9.10 -7.48
C ARG A 198 -29.42 -10.30 -8.34
N LEU A 199 -28.15 -10.44 -8.72
CA LEU A 199 -27.66 -11.61 -9.47
C LEU A 199 -27.79 -12.90 -8.65
N TYR A 200 -27.48 -12.86 -7.35
CA TYR A 200 -27.68 -14.00 -6.47
C TYR A 200 -29.15 -14.44 -6.45
N GLN A 201 -30.10 -13.51 -6.36
CA GLN A 201 -31.53 -13.84 -6.42
C GLN A 201 -31.95 -14.38 -7.79
N LEU A 202 -31.41 -13.83 -8.89
CA LEU A 202 -31.65 -14.34 -10.24
C LEU A 202 -31.32 -15.84 -10.34
N PHE A 203 -30.11 -16.23 -9.90
CA PHE A 203 -29.64 -17.62 -9.98
C PHE A 203 -30.32 -18.57 -8.98
N GLN A 204 -30.84 -18.05 -7.85
CA GLN A 204 -31.58 -18.84 -6.87
C GLN A 204 -33.04 -19.08 -7.27
N SER A 205 -33.73 -18.04 -7.74
CA SER A 205 -35.18 -18.06 -7.89
C SER A 205 -35.65 -18.45 -9.29
N ASN A 206 -34.85 -18.23 -10.33
CA ASN A 206 -35.26 -18.54 -11.71
C ASN A 206 -34.82 -19.94 -12.12
N ARG A 207 -35.81 -20.81 -12.32
CA ARG A 207 -35.61 -22.13 -12.89
C ARG A 207 -35.49 -22.02 -14.40
N VAL A 208 -34.30 -22.29 -14.90
CA VAL A 208 -33.98 -22.50 -16.31
C VAL A 208 -33.62 -23.98 -16.47
N GLU A 209 -33.95 -24.55 -17.62
CA GLU A 209 -33.49 -25.89 -17.98
C GLU A 209 -31.98 -25.85 -18.25
N LEU A 210 -31.21 -26.50 -17.38
CA LEU A 210 -29.75 -26.53 -17.42
C LEU A 210 -29.29 -27.99 -17.47
N ASP A 211 -28.22 -28.25 -18.21
CA ASP A 211 -27.57 -29.56 -18.14
C ASP A 211 -26.90 -29.78 -16.76
N ARG A 212 -26.45 -31.01 -16.50
CA ARG A 212 -25.81 -31.38 -15.23
C ARG A 212 -24.58 -30.53 -14.89
N VAL A 213 -23.80 -30.12 -15.89
CA VAL A 213 -22.58 -29.32 -15.71
C VAL A 213 -22.95 -27.88 -15.39
N GLN A 214 -23.89 -27.30 -16.13
CA GLN A 214 -24.41 -25.96 -15.88
C GLN A 214 -25.08 -25.86 -14.51
N GLU A 215 -25.83 -26.87 -14.09
CA GLU A 215 -26.45 -26.92 -12.77
C GLU A 215 -25.40 -26.88 -11.64
N GLN A 216 -24.28 -27.61 -11.80
CA GLN A 216 -23.16 -27.54 -10.87
C GLN A 216 -22.50 -26.16 -10.85
N LYS A 217 -22.32 -25.53 -12.02
CA LYS A 217 -21.80 -24.16 -12.13
C LYS A 217 -22.75 -23.16 -11.45
N ARG A 218 -24.05 -23.30 -11.62
CA ARG A 218 -25.07 -22.46 -10.97
C ARG A 218 -24.97 -22.55 -9.46
N LYS A 219 -24.93 -23.78 -8.91
CA LYS A 219 -24.78 -24.00 -7.47
C LYS A 219 -23.52 -23.31 -6.94
N LYS A 220 -22.36 -23.56 -7.57
CA LYS A 220 -21.09 -22.96 -7.16
C LYS A 220 -21.09 -21.43 -7.29
N LEU A 221 -21.66 -20.87 -8.36
CA LEU A 221 -21.79 -19.43 -8.52
C LEU A 221 -22.64 -18.82 -7.42
N SER A 222 -23.81 -19.41 -7.13
CA SER A 222 -24.66 -18.97 -6.03
C SER A 222 -23.93 -18.99 -4.69
N ASP A 223 -23.16 -20.04 -4.39
CA ASP A 223 -22.34 -20.12 -3.17
C ASP A 223 -21.30 -18.99 -3.13
N LEU A 224 -20.58 -18.74 -4.24
CA LEU A 224 -19.59 -17.68 -4.36
C LEU A 224 -20.16 -16.25 -4.25
N LEU A 225 -21.39 -16.03 -4.75
CA LEU A 225 -22.11 -14.76 -4.61
C LEU A 225 -22.66 -14.59 -3.19
N SER A 226 -23.03 -15.67 -2.51
CA SER A 226 -23.54 -15.61 -1.13
C SER A 226 -22.50 -15.04 -0.14
N VAL A 227 -21.20 -15.27 -0.38
CA VAL A 227 -20.11 -14.73 0.43
C VAL A 227 -20.12 -13.20 0.45
N TYR A 228 -20.52 -12.55 -0.65
CA TYR A 228 -20.64 -11.10 -0.72
C TYR A 228 -21.73 -10.55 0.20
N LYS A 229 -22.64 -11.40 0.69
CA LYS A 229 -23.74 -11.03 1.59
C LYS A 229 -23.35 -11.07 3.05
N ASP A 230 -22.17 -11.57 3.38
CA ASP A 230 -21.66 -11.56 4.74
C ASP A 230 -21.54 -10.12 5.25
N LYS A 231 -22.34 -9.80 6.28
CA LYS A 231 -22.43 -8.44 6.84
C LYS A 231 -21.10 -7.98 7.42
N THR A 232 -20.34 -8.89 8.03
CA THR A 232 -19.03 -8.59 8.61
C THR A 232 -18.05 -8.21 7.51
N LEU A 233 -17.98 -8.99 6.43
CA LEU A 233 -17.12 -8.67 5.28
C LEU A 233 -17.53 -7.37 4.58
N ARG A 234 -18.84 -7.11 4.45
CA ARG A 234 -19.35 -5.84 3.89
C ARG A 234 -18.89 -4.64 4.72
N ASN A 235 -19.03 -4.71 6.04
CA ASN A 235 -18.63 -3.65 6.96
C ASN A 235 -17.12 -3.42 6.91
N ILE A 236 -16.31 -4.49 6.94
CA ILE A 236 -14.85 -4.39 6.83
C ILE A 236 -14.45 -3.69 5.53
N ALA A 237 -15.09 -4.02 4.40
CA ALA A 237 -14.81 -3.39 3.12
C ALA A 237 -15.19 -1.90 3.12
N ASP A 238 -16.36 -1.54 3.65
CA ASP A 238 -16.81 -0.15 3.74
C ASP A 238 -15.91 0.69 4.64
N GLU A 239 -15.54 0.15 5.80
CA GLU A 239 -14.60 0.79 6.73
C GLU A 239 -13.21 0.94 6.11
N SER A 240 -12.76 -0.03 5.31
CA SER A 240 -11.47 0.04 4.60
C SER A 240 -11.48 1.16 3.56
N VAL A 241 -12.54 1.27 2.74
CA VAL A 241 -12.68 2.36 1.76
C VAL A 241 -12.75 3.71 2.48
N LYS A 242 -13.62 3.83 3.48
CA LYS A 242 -13.76 5.07 4.26
C LYS A 242 -12.45 5.47 4.94
N GLY A 243 -11.74 4.50 5.52
CA GLY A 243 -10.45 4.73 6.16
C GLY A 243 -9.42 5.25 5.18
N PHE A 244 -9.37 4.67 3.98
CA PHE A 244 -8.44 5.09 2.93
C PHE A 244 -8.73 6.50 2.42
N GLU A 245 -10.00 6.81 2.17
CA GLU A 245 -10.47 8.10 1.65
C GLU A 245 -10.31 9.24 2.68
N THR A 246 -10.51 8.95 3.96
CA THR A 246 -10.43 9.95 5.04
C THR A 246 -9.02 10.16 5.60
N HIS A 247 -8.18 9.14 5.63
CA HIS A 247 -6.82 9.22 6.19
C HIS A 247 -5.91 10.17 5.39
N THR A 248 -6.13 10.24 4.08
CA THR A 248 -5.29 10.97 3.12
C THR A 248 -5.70 12.43 2.97
N THR A 249 -7.00 12.73 2.89
CA THR A 249 -7.49 14.10 2.65
C THR A 249 -8.04 14.79 3.91
N GLY A 250 -8.28 14.04 4.99
CA GLY A 250 -8.97 14.52 6.20
C GLY A 250 -10.48 14.68 6.04
N LYS A 251 -11.02 14.41 4.84
CA LYS A 251 -12.45 14.38 4.52
C LYS A 251 -12.76 13.14 3.69
N HIS A 252 -14.02 12.80 3.49
CA HIS A 252 -14.35 11.64 2.67
C HIS A 252 -14.29 12.02 1.20
N GLU A 253 -13.25 11.58 0.48
CA GLU A 253 -13.06 11.85 -0.95
C GLU A 253 -12.54 10.61 -1.68
N SER A 254 -13.16 10.27 -2.80
CA SER A 254 -12.80 9.10 -3.59
C SER A 254 -11.71 9.42 -4.61
N PHE A 255 -10.79 8.47 -4.84
CA PHE A 255 -9.72 8.62 -5.81
C PHE A 255 -10.10 7.99 -7.16
N HIS A 256 -9.72 8.67 -8.24
CA HIS A 256 -9.98 8.25 -9.62
C HIS A 256 -8.71 8.06 -10.44
N SER A 257 -7.54 8.36 -9.87
CA SER A 257 -6.24 8.06 -10.47
C SER A 257 -5.14 7.90 -9.42
N VAL A 258 -4.01 7.33 -9.85
CA VAL A 258 -2.78 7.26 -9.04
C VAL A 258 -2.28 8.67 -8.71
N GLU A 259 -2.41 9.62 -9.64
CA GLU A 259 -1.98 11.01 -9.47
C GLU A 259 -2.76 11.70 -8.35
N GLN A 260 -4.09 11.54 -8.31
CA GLN A 260 -4.91 12.10 -7.22
C GLN A 260 -4.51 11.52 -5.86
N LEU A 261 -4.23 10.22 -5.81
CA LEU A 261 -3.76 9.56 -4.60
C LEU A 261 -2.39 10.08 -4.17
N ARG A 262 -1.46 10.22 -5.13
CA ARG A 262 -0.11 10.78 -4.92
C ARG A 262 -0.20 12.18 -4.31
N GLU A 263 -0.97 13.07 -4.92
CA GLU A 263 -1.15 14.45 -4.44
C GLU A 263 -1.69 14.51 -3.01
N ALA A 264 -2.69 13.67 -2.69
CA ALA A 264 -3.25 13.59 -1.34
C ALA A 264 -2.22 13.11 -0.31
N HIS A 265 -1.45 12.07 -0.64
CA HIS A 265 -0.38 11.57 0.23
C HIS A 265 0.77 12.58 0.39
N GLU A 266 1.15 13.28 -0.67
CA GLU A 266 2.17 14.33 -0.61
C GLU A 266 1.74 15.47 0.31
N LYS A 267 0.49 15.91 0.21
CA LYS A 267 -0.08 16.94 1.11
C LYS A 267 -0.10 16.49 2.57
N LEU A 268 -0.50 15.24 2.83
CA LEU A 268 -0.46 14.66 4.18
C LEU A 268 0.97 14.57 4.71
N ASN A 269 1.92 14.09 3.89
CA ASN A 269 3.32 13.97 4.27
C ASN A 269 3.94 15.34 4.58
N MET A 270 3.62 16.37 3.79
CA MET A 270 4.04 17.75 4.07
C MET A 270 3.48 18.24 5.40
N THR A 271 2.21 17.97 5.66
CA THR A 271 1.57 18.32 6.95
C THR A 271 2.26 17.61 8.12
N ILE A 272 2.64 16.33 7.99
CA ILE A 272 3.38 15.58 9.03
C ILE A 272 4.80 16.14 9.21
N LEU A 273 5.45 16.55 8.12
CA LEU A 273 6.78 17.17 8.15
C LEU A 273 6.74 18.50 8.89
N GLU A 274 5.78 19.36 8.55
CA GLU A 274 5.54 20.68 9.14
C GLU A 274 5.08 20.59 10.60
N ASN A 275 4.24 19.62 10.95
CA ASN A 275 3.66 19.48 12.30
C ASN A 275 4.51 18.65 13.28
N GLY A 276 5.84 18.59 13.08
CA GLY A 276 6.75 18.22 14.15
C GLY A 276 7.71 17.05 13.88
N LEU A 277 7.79 16.51 12.66
CA LEU A 277 8.87 15.57 12.34
C LEU A 277 10.23 16.28 12.37
N MET A 278 10.31 17.49 11.81
CA MET A 278 11.55 18.27 11.80
C MET A 278 11.89 18.82 13.20
N ASP A 279 10.91 19.01 14.08
CA ASP A 279 11.16 19.40 15.47
C ASP A 279 11.87 18.32 16.29
N LYS A 280 11.85 17.07 15.82
CA LYS A 280 12.62 15.96 16.41
C LYS A 280 14.09 15.96 15.98
N LEU A 281 14.47 16.79 15.02
CA LEU A 281 15.84 16.88 14.53
C LEU A 281 16.71 17.62 15.56
N ARG A 282 17.78 16.96 16.02
CA ARG A 282 18.69 17.47 17.07
C ARG A 282 19.88 18.23 16.52
N ASN A 283 19.91 18.44 15.21
CA ASN A 283 20.92 19.23 14.53
C ASN A 283 20.73 20.73 14.85
N PRO A 284 21.84 21.48 15.06
CA PRO A 284 21.83 22.91 15.37
C PRO A 284 21.40 23.78 14.18
#